data_AF-A0A2D8MEP9-F1
#
_entry.id   AF-A0A2D8MEP9-F1
#
_cell.length_a   1.000
_cell.length_b   1.000
_cell.length_c   1.000
_cell.angle_alpha   90.00
_cell.angle_beta   90.00
_cell.angle_gamma   90.00
#
_symmetry.space_group_name_H-M   'P 1'
#
loop_
_entity.id
_entity.type
_entity.pdbx_description
1 polymer ?
#
loop_
_entity_poly.entity_id
_entity_poly.type
_entity_poly.pdbx_seq_one_letter_code
_entity_poly.pdbx_strand_id
1 'polypeptide(L)'
;MKNFLNLPFLFATILLVEGCNSDDAPKNEKPPQKVVDAAEMRAAQSLSIGSVRAIEDDVGPYIQALRCNIALAAINDHLSEGGRFSGDQKKLMGQMRTRYAREAERIGAQQKKSSQQIQQDLDEQASKIPDLSIRAQIAIGCLRKSVQAS
;
A
#
# COMPACT_ATOMS: atom_id res chain seq x y z
N MET A 1 39.86 -9.96 -38.49
CA MET A 1 40.28 -9.70 -37.10
C MET A 1 39.47 -10.68 -36.24
N LYS A 2 39.99 -11.86 -35.83
CA LYS A 2 40.75 -12.13 -34.58
C LYS A 2 40.11 -11.40 -33.38
N ASN A 3 39.68 -11.96 -32.25
CA ASN A 3 39.91 -13.22 -31.52
C ASN A 3 38.87 -13.30 -30.37
N PHE A 4 38.26 -14.46 -30.08
CA PHE A 4 38.58 -15.42 -28.99
C PHE A 4 38.34 -14.99 -27.52
N LEU A 5 37.58 -15.85 -26.85
CA LEU A 5 37.44 -16.14 -25.41
C LEU A 5 38.64 -15.72 -24.53
N ASN A 6 38.34 -15.12 -23.37
CA ASN A 6 38.73 -15.57 -22.02
C ASN A 6 38.48 -14.44 -21.01
N LEU A 7 37.82 -14.74 -19.89
CA LEU A 7 38.25 -14.16 -18.61
C LEU A 7 37.91 -15.14 -17.46
N PRO A 8 38.91 -15.66 -16.73
CA PRO A 8 38.75 -16.54 -15.56
C PRO A 8 38.74 -15.73 -14.23
N PHE A 9 38.73 -16.45 -13.10
CA PHE A 9 38.87 -16.02 -11.69
C PHE A 9 37.56 -15.61 -10.97
N LEU A 10 36.91 -16.47 -10.17
CA LEU A 10 37.33 -17.01 -8.86
C LEU A 10 37.82 -15.92 -7.90
N PHE A 11 36.89 -15.33 -7.12
CA PHE A 11 37.18 -14.83 -5.77
C PHE A 11 36.00 -15.18 -4.85
N ALA A 12 36.20 -16.26 -4.10
CA ALA A 12 35.46 -16.58 -2.90
C ALA A 12 35.97 -15.66 -1.79
N THR A 13 35.13 -14.77 -1.28
CA THR A 13 35.42 -14.01 -0.05
C THR A 13 34.62 -14.63 1.08
N ILE A 14 35.29 -15.53 1.80
CA ILE A 14 34.91 -16.04 3.10
C ILE A 14 35.08 -14.89 4.09
N LEU A 15 33.98 -14.40 4.67
CA LEU A 15 34.02 -13.59 5.89
C LEU A 15 33.68 -14.49 7.07
N LEU A 16 34.74 -14.93 7.75
CA LEU A 16 34.71 -15.43 9.11
C LEU A 16 34.33 -14.27 10.04
N VAL A 17 33.20 -14.41 10.72
CA VAL A 17 32.97 -13.75 12.00
C VAL A 17 32.81 -14.86 13.03
N GLU A 18 33.91 -15.16 13.71
CA GLU A 18 33.91 -15.86 14.98
C GLU A 18 33.50 -14.88 16.08
N GLY A 19 32.59 -15.30 16.97
CA GLY A 19 32.41 -14.62 18.25
C GLY A 19 31.00 -14.63 18.83
N CYS A 20 30.53 -15.79 19.30
CA CYS A 20 29.87 -15.88 20.61
C CYS A 20 29.95 -17.33 21.11
N ASN A 21 30.85 -17.55 22.06
CA ASN A 21 30.73 -18.66 23.00
C ASN A 21 29.46 -18.44 23.81
N SER A 22 28.51 -19.35 23.70
CA SER A 22 27.60 -19.71 24.79
C SER A 22 27.23 -21.16 24.59
N ASP A 23 27.86 -21.97 25.43
CA ASP A 23 27.57 -23.36 25.69
C ASP A 23 26.15 -23.42 26.26
N ASP A 24 25.16 -23.68 25.41
CA ASP A 24 23.81 -24.05 25.84
C ASP A 24 23.17 -24.92 24.75
N ALA A 25 23.10 -26.21 25.04
CA ALA A 25 22.37 -27.19 24.24
C ALA A 25 20.92 -26.73 24.06
N PRO A 26 20.34 -26.77 22.84
CA PRO A 26 18.95 -26.39 22.66
C PRO A 26 18.07 -27.46 23.30
N LYS A 27 17.59 -27.19 24.52
CA LYS A 27 16.42 -27.86 25.06
C LYS A 27 15.28 -27.59 24.08
N ASN A 28 14.65 -28.66 23.60
CA ASN A 28 13.43 -28.64 22.79
C ASN A 28 12.27 -28.11 23.65
N GLU A 29 12.30 -26.81 23.97
CA GLU A 29 11.14 -26.11 24.51
C GLU A 29 10.25 -25.74 23.33
N LYS A 30 9.19 -26.54 23.17
CA LYS A 30 8.06 -26.23 22.31
C LYS A 30 7.64 -24.78 22.62
N PRO A 31 7.65 -23.85 21.65
CA PRO A 31 7.35 -22.45 21.94
C PRO A 31 5.99 -22.38 22.62
N PRO A 32 5.85 -21.58 23.70
CA PRO A 32 4.60 -21.48 24.43
C PRO A 32 3.52 -21.07 23.43
N GLN A 33 2.51 -21.94 23.28
CA GLN A 33 1.39 -21.69 22.38
C GLN A 33 0.63 -20.50 22.96
N LYS A 34 0.96 -19.30 22.48
CA LYS A 34 0.34 -18.04 22.91
C LYS A 34 -1.16 -18.19 22.67
N VAL A 35 -1.93 -18.30 23.75
CA VAL A 35 -3.40 -18.30 23.66
C VAL A 35 -3.76 -16.89 23.20
N VAL A 36 -4.07 -16.76 21.91
CA VAL A 36 -4.42 -15.46 21.33
C VAL A 36 -5.74 -15.04 21.94
N ASP A 37 -5.72 -13.95 22.71
CA ASP A 37 -6.93 -13.40 23.32
C ASP A 37 -7.89 -12.90 22.23
N ALA A 38 -9.20 -12.96 22.47
CA ALA A 38 -10.20 -12.40 21.57
C ALA A 38 -9.97 -10.89 21.32
N ALA A 39 -9.41 -10.16 22.29
CA ALA A 39 -9.01 -8.77 22.10
C ALA A 39 -7.77 -8.64 21.19
N GLU A 40 -6.76 -9.51 21.34
CA GLU A 40 -5.60 -9.57 20.43
C GLU A 40 -6.03 -10.01 19.01
N MET A 41 -6.99 -10.92 18.86
CA MET A 41 -7.57 -11.28 17.56
C MET A 41 -8.35 -10.13 16.94
N ARG A 42 -9.14 -9.36 17.70
CA ARG A 42 -9.83 -8.17 17.18
C ARG A 42 -8.85 -7.06 16.82
N ALA A 43 -7.79 -6.87 17.60
CA ALA A 43 -6.71 -5.94 17.27
C ALA A 43 -5.97 -6.40 16.01
N ALA A 44 -5.59 -7.67 15.93
CA ALA A 44 -4.98 -8.26 14.75
C ALA A 44 -5.93 -8.27 13.54
N GLN A 45 -7.24 -8.37 13.71
CA GLN A 45 -8.24 -8.20 12.64
C GLN A 45 -8.38 -6.74 12.21
N SER A 46 -8.31 -5.79 13.15
CA SER A 46 -8.28 -4.35 12.84
C SER A 46 -6.98 -3.94 12.14
N LEU A 47 -5.88 -4.67 12.40
CA LEU A 47 -4.60 -4.55 11.71
C LEU A 47 -4.57 -5.36 10.40
N SER A 48 -5.30 -6.48 10.36
CA SER A 48 -5.65 -7.28 9.20
C SER A 48 -6.77 -6.58 8.44
N ILE A 49 -6.36 -5.42 7.91
CA ILE A 49 -6.80 -4.81 6.66
C ILE A 49 -6.51 -5.83 5.51
N GLY A 50 -6.90 -7.08 5.70
CA GLY A 50 -6.76 -8.22 4.79
C GLY A 50 -7.92 -8.29 3.81
N SER A 51 -8.93 -7.43 3.96
CA SER A 51 -9.99 -7.21 2.96
C SER A 51 -9.59 -6.21 1.88
N VAL A 52 -8.53 -5.41 2.05
CA VAL A 52 -8.12 -4.42 1.04
C VAL A 52 -7.66 -5.09 -0.25
N ARG A 53 -7.04 -6.28 -0.17
CA ARG A 53 -6.74 -7.10 -1.37
C ARG A 53 -8.00 -7.42 -2.19
N ALA A 54 -9.12 -7.68 -1.54
CA ALA A 54 -10.39 -7.94 -2.22
C ALA A 54 -11.01 -6.69 -2.88
N ILE A 55 -10.56 -5.48 -2.52
CA ILE A 55 -11.00 -4.23 -3.14
C ILE A 55 -10.04 -3.79 -4.26
N GLU A 56 -8.75 -4.17 -4.17
CA GLU A 56 -7.68 -3.71 -5.07
C GLU A 56 -7.42 -4.64 -6.26
N ASP A 57 -7.66 -5.95 -6.15
CA ASP A 57 -7.17 -6.91 -7.16
C ASP A 57 -8.11 -7.10 -8.38
N ASP A 58 -9.38 -6.69 -8.30
CA ASP A 58 -10.39 -6.94 -9.36
C ASP A 58 -10.80 -5.70 -10.18
N VAL A 59 -10.28 -4.52 -9.86
CA VAL A 59 -10.61 -3.30 -10.60
C VAL A 59 -9.39 -2.78 -11.36
N GLY A 60 -9.54 -2.61 -12.68
CA GLY A 60 -8.45 -2.15 -13.53
C GLY A 60 -7.81 -0.83 -13.07
N PRO A 61 -6.58 -0.52 -13.51
CA PRO A 61 -5.75 0.56 -12.95
C PRO A 61 -6.41 1.94 -13.01
N TYR A 62 -7.26 2.20 -14.01
CA TYR A 62 -8.06 3.42 -14.10
C TYR A 62 -9.04 3.57 -12.92
N ILE A 63 -9.87 2.55 -12.69
CA ILE A 63 -10.86 2.56 -11.62
C ILE A 63 -10.18 2.60 -10.25
N GLN A 64 -9.06 1.89 -10.10
CA GLN A 64 -8.26 1.96 -8.88
C GLN A 64 -7.80 3.39 -8.59
N ALA A 65 -7.28 4.12 -9.60
CA ALA A 65 -6.85 5.50 -9.42
C ALA A 65 -8.02 6.44 -9.05
N LEU A 66 -9.19 6.27 -9.68
CA LEU A 66 -10.41 7.02 -9.32
C LEU A 66 -10.79 6.78 -7.85
N ARG A 67 -10.85 5.51 -7.44
CA ARG A 67 -11.22 5.12 -6.07
C ARG A 67 -10.22 5.64 -5.04
N CYS A 68 -8.93 5.58 -5.34
CA CYS A 68 -7.90 6.19 -4.49
C CYS A 68 -8.09 7.70 -4.33
N ASN A 69 -8.37 8.43 -5.42
CA ASN A 69 -8.64 9.86 -5.38
C ASN A 69 -9.87 10.18 -4.48
N ILE A 70 -10.98 9.47 -4.70
CA ILE A 70 -12.23 9.64 -3.93
C ILE A 70 -12.00 9.35 -2.44
N ALA A 71 -11.36 8.22 -2.14
CA ALA A 71 -11.09 7.77 -0.78
C ALA A 71 -10.19 8.76 -0.02
N LEU A 72 -9.10 9.20 -0.64
CA LEU A 72 -8.18 10.16 -0.03
C LEU A 72 -8.85 11.52 0.21
N ALA A 73 -9.71 11.97 -0.70
CA ALA A 73 -10.50 13.19 -0.51
C ALA A 73 -11.45 13.07 0.70
N ALA A 74 -12.24 12.00 0.77
CA ALA A 74 -13.20 11.80 1.84
C ALA A 74 -12.54 11.73 3.24
N ILE A 75 -11.40 11.05 3.35
CA ILE A 75 -10.66 10.96 4.61
C ILE A 75 -9.99 12.29 4.96
N ASN A 76 -9.52 13.03 3.96
CA ASN A 76 -8.95 14.36 4.19
C ASN A 76 -9.99 15.31 4.78
N ASP A 77 -11.18 15.30 4.20
CA ASP A 77 -12.27 16.19 4.57
C ASP A 77 -12.78 15.83 5.98
N HIS A 78 -13.09 14.54 6.21
CA HIS A 78 -13.55 14.05 7.51
C HIS A 78 -12.59 14.37 8.66
N LEU A 79 -11.29 14.18 8.46
CA LEU A 79 -10.29 14.41 9.50
C LEU A 79 -9.89 15.89 9.64
N SER A 80 -10.07 16.69 8.57
CA SER A 80 -9.92 18.14 8.65
C SER A 80 -11.01 18.79 9.47
N GLU A 81 -12.26 18.32 9.35
CA GLU A 81 -13.40 18.75 10.17
C GLU A 81 -13.20 18.39 11.65
N GLY A 82 -12.65 17.20 11.93
CA GLY A 82 -12.38 16.74 13.30
C GLY A 82 -11.12 17.32 13.96
N GLY A 83 -10.32 18.13 13.25
CA GLY A 83 -9.07 18.71 13.78
C GLY A 83 -7.96 17.68 14.07
N ARG A 84 -8.04 16.48 13.51
CA ARG A 84 -7.21 15.32 13.91
C ARG A 84 -5.89 15.17 13.15
N PHE A 85 -5.61 16.02 12.16
CA PHE A 85 -4.37 15.96 11.38
C PHE A 85 -3.36 17.04 11.72
N SER A 86 -2.09 16.63 11.81
CA SER A 86 -0.96 17.56 11.71
C SER A 86 -0.88 18.16 10.29
N GLY A 87 -0.25 19.34 10.17
CA GLY A 87 -0.08 20.00 8.87
C GLY A 87 0.62 19.12 7.83
N ASP A 88 1.61 18.32 8.26
CA ASP A 88 2.36 17.42 7.38
C ASP A 88 1.50 16.26 6.88
N GLN A 89 0.62 15.71 7.73
CA GLN A 89 -0.31 14.65 7.34
C GLN A 89 -1.32 15.15 6.29
N LYS A 90 -1.87 16.37 6.47
CA LYS A 90 -2.74 16.99 5.47
C LYS A 90 -2.01 17.20 4.14
N LYS A 91 -0.77 17.69 4.19
CA LYS A 91 0.05 17.90 3.00
C LYS A 91 0.30 16.59 2.24
N LEU A 92 0.70 15.55 2.96
CA LEU A 92 0.95 14.23 2.36
C LEU A 92 -0.31 13.68 1.70
N MET A 93 -1.46 13.77 2.36
CA MET A 93 -2.73 13.31 1.77
C MET A 93 -3.14 14.10 0.54
N GLY A 94 -2.97 15.43 0.55
CA GLY A 94 -3.21 16.27 -0.62
C GLY A 94 -2.30 15.90 -1.80
N GLN A 95 -1.02 15.65 -1.54
CA GLN A 95 -0.06 15.20 -2.56
C GLN A 95 -0.47 13.85 -3.16
N MET A 96 -0.86 12.91 -2.30
CA MET A 96 -1.28 11.57 -2.73
C MET A 96 -2.58 11.60 -3.52
N ARG A 97 -3.56 12.39 -3.08
CA ARG A 97 -4.80 12.62 -3.84
C ARG A 97 -4.49 13.16 -5.24
N THR A 98 -3.65 14.18 -5.32
CA THR A 98 -3.27 14.81 -6.60
C THR A 98 -2.54 13.82 -7.52
N ARG A 99 -1.69 12.95 -6.97
CA ARG A 99 -1.03 11.88 -7.74
C ARG A 99 -2.06 10.96 -8.40
N TYR A 100 -3.03 10.45 -7.65
CA TYR A 100 -4.04 9.55 -8.19
C TYR A 100 -5.03 10.23 -9.14
N ALA A 101 -5.35 11.50 -8.92
CA ALA A 101 -6.11 12.30 -9.88
C ALA A 101 -5.40 12.38 -11.25
N ARG A 102 -4.10 12.73 -11.25
CA ARG A 102 -3.29 12.76 -12.49
C ARG A 102 -3.15 11.39 -13.13
N GLU A 103 -3.05 10.33 -12.33
CA GLU A 103 -2.98 8.97 -12.84
C GLU A 103 -4.28 8.56 -13.53
N ALA A 104 -5.43 8.85 -12.91
CA ALA A 104 -6.73 8.63 -13.52
C ALA A 104 -6.89 9.43 -14.83
N GLU A 105 -6.49 10.71 -14.85
CA GLU A 105 -6.49 11.54 -16.06
C GLU A 105 -5.62 10.95 -17.18
N ARG A 106 -4.38 10.56 -16.85
CA ARG A 106 -3.44 9.96 -17.82
C ARG A 106 -3.99 8.66 -18.41
N ILE A 107 -4.49 7.76 -17.56
CA ILE A 107 -5.03 6.47 -18.02
C ILE A 107 -6.34 6.69 -18.79
N GLY A 108 -7.21 7.59 -18.33
CA GLY A 108 -8.46 7.94 -19.03
C GLY A 108 -8.19 8.51 -20.42
N ALA A 109 -7.18 9.39 -20.57
CA ALA A 109 -6.75 9.91 -21.85
C ALA A 109 -6.23 8.81 -22.80
N GLN A 110 -5.48 7.82 -22.28
CA GLN A 110 -5.07 6.64 -23.05
C GLN A 110 -6.26 5.80 -23.52
N GLN A 111 -7.37 5.83 -22.78
CA GLN A 111 -8.65 5.20 -23.14
C GLN A 111 -9.57 6.10 -23.97
N LYS A 112 -9.08 7.24 -24.47
CA LYS A 112 -9.84 8.24 -25.24
C LYS A 112 -11.04 8.85 -24.49
N LYS A 113 -11.02 8.86 -23.16
CA LYS A 113 -12.03 9.52 -22.34
C LYS A 113 -11.79 11.04 -22.33
N SER A 114 -12.85 11.82 -22.46
CA SER A 114 -12.81 13.27 -22.23
C SER A 114 -12.76 13.59 -20.74
N SER A 115 -12.37 14.82 -20.37
CA SER A 115 -12.42 15.27 -18.98
C SER A 115 -13.82 15.15 -18.37
N GLN A 116 -14.87 15.39 -19.16
CA GLN A 116 -16.26 15.22 -18.70
C GLN A 116 -16.59 13.76 -18.40
N GLN A 117 -16.15 12.82 -19.24
CA GLN A 117 -16.34 11.38 -19.00
C GLN A 117 -15.57 10.92 -17.75
N ILE A 118 -14.36 11.43 -17.56
CA ILE A 118 -13.57 11.13 -16.36
C ILE A 118 -14.27 11.64 -15.10
N GLN A 119 -14.88 12.83 -15.16
CA GLN A 119 -15.66 13.36 -14.05
C GLN A 119 -16.92 12.53 -13.79
N GLN A 120 -17.63 12.11 -14.84
CA GLN A 120 -18.78 11.20 -14.69
C GLN A 120 -18.37 9.87 -14.06
N ASP A 121 -17.23 9.30 -14.46
CA ASP A 121 -16.71 8.07 -13.87
C ASP A 121 -16.31 8.28 -12.39
N LEU A 122 -15.74 9.44 -12.03
CA LEU A 122 -15.47 9.80 -10.64
C LEU A 122 -16.77 9.80 -9.81
N ASP A 123 -17.81 10.47 -10.31
CA ASP A 123 -19.09 10.59 -9.62
C ASP A 123 -19.78 9.22 -9.50
N GLU A 124 -19.75 8.42 -10.57
CA GLU A 124 -20.27 7.05 -10.57
C GLU A 124 -19.52 6.19 -9.54
N GLN A 125 -18.19 6.21 -9.51
CA GLN A 125 -17.44 5.44 -8.52
C GLN A 125 -17.69 5.95 -7.10
N ALA A 126 -17.83 7.26 -6.89
CA ALA A 126 -18.15 7.80 -5.56
C ALA A 126 -19.49 7.27 -5.04
N SER A 127 -20.47 7.07 -5.92
CA SER A 127 -21.76 6.46 -5.60
C SER A 127 -21.66 4.96 -5.24
N LYS A 128 -20.67 4.25 -5.79
CA LYS A 128 -20.44 2.81 -5.53
C LYS A 128 -19.73 2.52 -4.22
N ILE A 129 -19.04 3.51 -3.66
CA ILE A 129 -18.36 3.41 -2.36
C ILE A 129 -18.85 4.51 -1.41
N PRO A 130 -20.14 4.55 -1.01
CA PRO A 130 -20.67 5.65 -0.20
C PRO A 130 -20.16 5.63 1.24
N ASP A 131 -19.83 4.44 1.76
CA ASP A 131 -19.44 4.23 3.15
C ASP A 131 -18.03 4.78 3.46
N LEU A 132 -17.93 5.56 4.54
CA LEU A 132 -16.68 6.19 4.95
C LEU A 132 -15.63 5.17 5.43
N SER A 133 -16.05 4.06 6.06
CA SER A 133 -15.14 3.01 6.51
C SER A 133 -14.51 2.28 5.32
N ILE A 134 -15.29 1.98 4.27
CA ILE A 134 -14.78 1.44 3.01
C ILE A 134 -13.79 2.42 2.35
N ARG A 135 -14.14 3.72 2.29
CA ARG A 135 -13.22 4.75 1.78
C ARG A 135 -11.93 4.82 2.61
N ALA A 136 -12.01 4.68 3.94
CA ALA A 136 -10.82 4.65 4.79
C ALA A 136 -9.90 3.48 4.45
N GLN A 137 -10.47 2.28 4.29
CA GLN A 137 -9.72 1.08 3.91
C GLN A 137 -9.03 1.24 2.55
N ILE A 138 -9.75 1.78 1.55
CA ILE A 138 -9.19 2.08 0.23
C ILE A 138 -8.05 3.10 0.35
N ALA A 139 -8.25 4.20 1.08
CA ALA A 139 -7.22 5.22 1.26
C ALA A 139 -5.95 4.63 1.87
N ILE A 140 -6.08 3.78 2.90
CA ILE A 140 -4.94 3.10 3.54
C ILE A 140 -4.22 2.19 2.53
N GLY A 141 -4.95 1.43 1.71
CA GLY A 141 -4.39 0.60 0.65
C GLY A 141 -3.56 1.42 -0.35
N CYS A 142 -4.14 2.49 -0.88
CA CYS A 142 -3.49 3.40 -1.82
C CYS A 142 -2.22 4.06 -1.23
N LEU A 143 -2.26 4.47 0.04
CA LEU A 143 -1.09 5.02 0.72
C LEU A 143 0.02 3.98 0.87
N ARG A 144 -0.30 2.75 1.30
CA ARG A 144 0.68 1.66 1.45
C ARG A 144 1.36 1.31 0.13
N LYS A 145 0.57 1.16 -0.94
CA LYS A 145 1.09 0.86 -2.28
C LYS A 145 2.04 1.95 -2.79
N SER A 146 1.73 3.21 -2.48
CA SER A 146 2.54 4.35 -2.91
C SER A 146 3.90 4.43 -2.20
N VAL A 147 3.95 4.08 -0.92
CA VAL A 147 5.19 3.99 -0.14
C VAL A 147 6.09 2.86 -0.65
N GLN A 148 5.51 1.72 -1.04
CA GLN A 148 6.27 0.57 -1.55
C GLN A 148 6.81 0.76 -2.99
N ALA A 149 6.21 1.67 -3.75
CA ALA A 149 6.63 2.00 -5.11
C ALA A 149 7.62 3.18 -5.17
N SER A 150 8.10 3.66 -4.02
CA SER A 150 9.10 4.73 -3.88
C SER A 150 10.42 4.14 -3.43
#